data_AF-A0A328C715-F1
#
_entry.id   AF-A0A328C715-F1
#
_cell.length_a   1.000
_cell.length_b   1.000
_cell.length_c   1.000
_cell.angle_alpha   90.00
_cell.angle_beta   90.00
_cell.angle_gamma   90.00
#
_symmetry.space_group_name_H-M   'P 1'
#
loop_
_entity.id
_entity.type
_entity.pdbx_description
1 polymer ?
#
loop_
_entity_poly.entity_id
_entity_poly.type
_entity_poly.pdbx_seq_one_letter_code
_entity_poly.pdbx_strand_id
1 'polypeptide(L)'
;MPKIICAECKAIEDVAQAPPPGTRAICLACRKAGAARRRGPKKHIPRRQHGTRVMLPITCSECGGKDTLDYMPKGAKLEEVLCTGCARTLFGSDSPWARTEQAKQREKEREAKSSWDFICAECGRADLLPFPPRPGEDFFCKRCHQDQETPSKERLAGREKAGGGVFIRKRDKNNA
;
A
#
# COMPACT_ATOMS: atom_id res chain seq x y z
N MET A 1 -8.78 -6.33 36.31
CA MET A 1 -8.48 -6.02 34.91
C MET A 1 -8.74 -4.53 34.70
N PRO A 2 -7.84 -3.77 34.07
CA PRO A 2 -8.08 -2.36 33.78
C PRO A 2 -9.26 -2.19 32.80
N LYS A 3 -10.13 -1.23 33.12
CA LYS A 3 -11.25 -0.82 32.26
C LYS A 3 -10.80 0.33 31.36
N ILE A 4 -11.10 0.23 30.07
CA ILE A 4 -10.90 1.33 29.12
C ILE A 4 -12.25 1.84 28.61
N ILE A 5 -12.29 3.12 28.26
CA ILE A 5 -13.39 3.73 27.52
C ILE A 5 -12.92 3.87 26.07
N CYS A 6 -13.63 3.24 25.14
CA CYS A 6 -13.30 3.30 23.72
C CYS A 6 -13.49 4.73 23.18
N ALA A 7 -12.47 5.28 22.53
CA ALA A 7 -12.53 6.60 21.92
C ALA A 7 -13.50 6.70 20.72
N GLU A 8 -13.84 5.57 20.07
CA GLU A 8 -14.71 5.54 18.89
C GLU A 8 -16.17 5.30 19.24
N CYS A 9 -16.47 4.24 20.00
CA CYS A 9 -17.84 3.84 20.32
C CYS A 9 -18.26 4.13 21.77
N LYS A 10 -17.37 4.70 22.59
CA LYS A 10 -17.59 5.01 24.01
C LYS A 10 -17.94 3.81 24.91
N ALA A 11 -17.85 2.58 24.40
CA ALA A 11 -18.06 1.38 25.19
C ALA A 11 -16.97 1.19 26.25
N ILE A 12 -17.35 0.64 27.41
CA ILE A 12 -16.44 0.26 28.49
C ILE A 12 -16.06 -1.22 28.28
N GLU A 13 -14.76 -1.50 28.14
CA GLU A 13 -14.25 -2.87 27.92
C GLU A 13 -13.17 -3.20 28.95
N ASP A 14 -13.19 -4.42 29.46
CA ASP A 14 -12.12 -4.98 30.30
C ASP A 14 -10.97 -5.45 29.40
N VAL A 15 -9.78 -4.88 29.57
CA VAL A 15 -8.59 -5.24 28.78
C VAL A 15 -7.53 -5.90 29.64
N ALA A 16 -6.73 -6.78 29.02
CA ALA A 16 -5.65 -7.48 29.70
C ALA A 16 -4.50 -6.53 30.12
N GLN A 17 -4.27 -5.46 29.34
CA GLN A 17 -3.21 -4.49 29.56
C GLN A 17 -3.77 -3.07 29.35
N ALA A 18 -3.48 -2.16 30.28
CA ALA A 18 -3.82 -0.75 30.12
C ALA A 18 -3.01 -0.13 28.97
N PRO A 19 -3.61 0.72 28.13
CA PRO A 19 -2.89 1.44 27.09
C PRO A 19 -1.90 2.43 27.70
N PRO A 20 -0.76 2.72 27.04
CA PRO A 20 0.21 3.68 27.55
C PRO A 20 -0.41 5.09 27.67
N PRO A 21 0.02 5.88 28.66
CA PRO A 21 -0.52 7.22 28.89
C PRO A 21 -0.34 8.10 27.64
N GLY A 22 -1.38 8.89 27.32
CA GLY A 22 -1.41 9.76 26.14
C GLY A 22 -1.90 9.11 24.84
N THR A 23 -2.27 7.82 24.84
CA THR A 23 -2.81 7.14 23.66
C THR A 23 -4.34 7.02 23.70
N ARG A 24 -4.98 7.13 22.52
CA ARG A 24 -6.43 6.89 22.37
C ARG A 24 -6.72 5.39 22.52
N ALA A 25 -7.42 5.01 23.59
CA ALA A 25 -7.86 3.64 23.80
C ALA A 25 -8.99 3.27 22.82
N ILE A 26 -8.88 2.14 22.12
CA ILE A 26 -9.88 1.64 21.17
C ILE A 26 -10.23 0.20 21.55
N CYS A 27 -11.53 -0.10 21.63
CA CYS A 27 -12.00 -1.44 21.96
C CYS A 27 -11.62 -2.48 20.89
N LEU A 28 -11.61 -3.76 21.26
CA LEU A 28 -11.23 -4.84 20.36
C LEU A 28 -12.15 -4.89 19.12
N ALA A 29 -13.45 -4.63 19.30
CA ALA A 29 -14.43 -4.60 18.23
C ALA A 29 -14.16 -3.48 17.22
N CYS A 30 -13.96 -2.24 17.69
CA CYS A 30 -13.59 -1.11 16.84
C CYS A 30 -12.26 -1.34 16.13
N ARG A 31 -11.27 -1.89 16.82
CA ARG A 31 -9.98 -2.25 16.22
C ARG A 31 -10.13 -3.30 15.12
N LYS A 32 -10.94 -4.34 15.33
CA LYS A 32 -11.26 -5.36 14.32
C LYS A 32 -12.03 -4.76 13.14
N ALA A 33 -13.01 -3.90 13.38
CA ALA A 33 -13.77 -3.21 12.35
C ALA A 33 -12.88 -2.27 11.50
N GLY A 34 -11.99 -1.50 12.14
CA GLY A 34 -11.00 -0.68 11.45
C GLY A 34 -10.00 -1.51 10.65
N ALA A 35 -9.54 -2.65 11.18
CA ALA A 35 -8.69 -3.57 10.46
C ALA A 35 -9.42 -4.20 9.24
N ALA A 36 -10.70 -4.52 9.35
CA ALA A 36 -11.51 -5.02 8.24
C ALA A 36 -11.68 -3.95 7.14
N ARG A 37 -11.90 -2.68 7.51
CA ARG A 37 -11.94 -1.56 6.55
C ARG A 37 -10.60 -1.36 5.83
N ARG A 38 -9.47 -1.49 6.55
CA ARG A 38 -8.11 -1.44 5.96
C ARG A 38 -7.79 -2.65 5.09
N ARG A 39 -8.34 -3.83 5.44
CA ARG A 39 -8.26 -5.08 4.69
C ARG A 39 -9.38 -5.21 3.65
N GLY A 40 -9.92 -4.10 3.15
CA GLY A 40 -10.71 -4.11 1.92
C GLY A 40 -9.99 -4.93 0.84
N PRO A 41 -10.71 -5.50 -0.15
CA PRO A 41 -10.15 -6.45 -1.11
C PRO A 41 -8.82 -5.90 -1.60
N LYS A 42 -7.71 -6.60 -1.31
CA LYS A 42 -6.38 -6.21 -1.79
C LYS A 42 -6.46 -6.26 -3.31
N LYS A 43 -6.80 -5.12 -3.92
CA LYS A 43 -7.01 -5.02 -5.35
C LYS A 43 -5.66 -5.25 -6.00
N HIS A 44 -5.52 -6.41 -6.62
CA HIS A 44 -4.44 -6.68 -7.55
C HIS A 44 -4.76 -5.83 -8.79
N ILE A 45 -4.42 -4.55 -8.74
CA ILE A 45 -4.39 -3.73 -9.95
C ILE A 45 -3.45 -4.48 -10.90
N PRO A 46 -3.86 -4.81 -12.14
CA PRO A 46 -2.97 -5.41 -13.11
C PRO A 46 -1.72 -4.54 -13.22
N ARG A 47 -0.55 -5.10 -12.88
CA ARG A 47 0.72 -4.37 -13.02
C ARG A 47 0.90 -4.07 -14.50
N ARG A 48 1.41 -2.89 -14.83
CA ARG A 48 1.90 -2.60 -16.18
C ARG A 48 2.99 -3.64 -16.49
N GLN A 49 2.73 -4.61 -17.36
CA GLN A 49 3.81 -5.40 -17.94
C GLN A 49 4.56 -4.46 -18.88
N HIS A 50 5.86 -4.27 -18.66
CA HIS A 50 6.75 -3.41 -19.46
C HIS A 50 6.43 -1.90 -19.49
N GLY A 51 5.68 -1.39 -18.51
CA GLY A 51 5.36 0.05 -18.45
C GLY A 51 4.28 0.51 -19.45
N THR A 52 3.83 -0.36 -20.35
CA THR A 52 2.78 -0.11 -21.34
C THR A 52 1.46 -0.74 -20.89
N ARG A 53 0.37 0.06 -20.86
CA ARG A 53 -0.99 -0.49 -20.69
C ARG A 53 -1.42 -1.10 -22.02
N VAL A 54 -1.70 -2.40 -22.05
CA VAL A 54 -2.30 -3.05 -23.23
C VAL A 54 -3.75 -2.58 -23.29
N MET A 55 -4.02 -1.67 -24.22
CA MET A 55 -5.37 -1.15 -24.47
C MET A 55 -6.06 -2.08 -25.46
N LEU A 56 -6.97 -2.91 -24.98
CA LEU A 56 -7.79 -3.79 -25.80
C LEU A 56 -8.98 -2.99 -26.34
N PRO A 57 -9.10 -2.77 -27.65
CA PRO A 57 -10.29 -2.15 -28.21
C PRO A 57 -11.49 -3.07 -28.01
N ILE A 58 -12.60 -2.50 -27.54
CA ILE A 58 -13.88 -3.18 -27.36
C ILE A 58 -14.98 -2.45 -28.10
N THR A 59 -16.02 -3.19 -28.45
CA THR A 59 -17.30 -2.62 -28.91
C THR A 59 -18.34 -2.92 -27.84
N CYS A 60 -18.96 -1.88 -27.30
CA CYS A 60 -19.94 -2.02 -26.22
C CYS A 60 -21.16 -2.83 -26.68
N SER A 61 -21.54 -3.85 -25.92
CA SER A 61 -22.73 -4.66 -26.21
C SER A 61 -24.05 -3.87 -26.12
N GLU A 62 -24.11 -2.82 -25.30
CA GLU A 62 -25.34 -2.04 -25.06
C GLU A 62 -25.48 -0.86 -26.01
N CYS A 63 -24.43 -0.05 -26.18
CA CYS A 63 -24.51 1.17 -26.97
C CYS A 63 -23.81 1.09 -28.33
N GLY A 64 -23.11 -0.01 -28.63
CA GLY A 64 -22.31 -0.15 -29.86
C GLY A 64 -21.07 0.76 -29.93
N GLY A 65 -20.82 1.55 -28.89
CA GLY A 65 -19.69 2.48 -28.84
C GLY A 65 -18.35 1.76 -28.78
N LYS A 66 -17.34 2.33 -29.43
CA LYS A 66 -15.94 1.87 -29.34
C LYS A 66 -15.31 2.44 -28.07
N ASP A 67 -14.75 1.57 -27.23
CA ASP A 67 -14.04 1.93 -26.01
C ASP A 67 -12.75 1.09 -25.91
N THR A 68 -11.92 1.34 -24.92
CA THR A 68 -10.66 0.63 -24.71
C THR A 68 -10.55 0.13 -23.27
N LEU A 69 -10.13 -1.13 -23.09
CA LEU A 69 -9.87 -1.72 -21.78
C LEU A 69 -8.39 -1.92 -21.52
N ASP A 70 -7.94 -1.49 -20.34
CA ASP A 70 -6.55 -1.64 -19.88
C ASP A 70 -6.23 -3.06 -19.36
N TYR A 71 -7.20 -3.99 -19.38
CA TYR A 71 -7.03 -5.38 -18.95
C TYR A 71 -7.97 -6.32 -19.74
N MET A 72 -7.54 -7.57 -19.91
CA MET A 72 -8.36 -8.61 -20.54
C MET A 72 -9.27 -9.28 -19.50
N PRO A 73 -10.60 -9.18 -19.61
CA PRO A 73 -11.52 -9.86 -18.69
C PRO A 73 -11.41 -11.37 -18.89
N LYS A 74 -11.03 -12.11 -17.84
CA LYS A 74 -10.94 -13.57 -17.89
C LYS A 74 -12.33 -14.18 -17.86
N GLY A 75 -12.66 -15.00 -18.86
CA GLY A 75 -13.91 -15.76 -18.90
C GLY A 75 -15.13 -15.03 -19.45
N ALA A 76 -14.98 -13.78 -19.93
CA ALA A 76 -16.04 -13.06 -20.63
C ALA A 76 -15.74 -13.01 -22.13
N LYS A 77 -16.77 -13.17 -22.98
CA LYS A 77 -16.63 -12.93 -24.42
C LYS A 77 -16.51 -11.44 -24.69
N LEU A 78 -15.70 -11.06 -25.67
CA LEU A 78 -15.46 -9.65 -25.99
C LEU A 78 -16.74 -8.91 -26.42
N GLU A 79 -17.68 -9.63 -27.03
CA GLU A 79 -18.99 -9.15 -27.49
C GLU A 79 -19.99 -8.85 -26.36
N GLU A 80 -19.75 -9.37 -25.15
CA GLU A 80 -20.57 -9.16 -23.96
C GLU A 80 -20.03 -8.01 -23.08
N VAL A 81 -18.95 -7.36 -23.54
CA VAL A 81 -18.25 -6.34 -22.77
C VAL A 81 -18.94 -4.98 -22.94
N LEU A 82 -19.12 -4.29 -21.82
CA LEU A 82 -19.69 -2.95 -21.75
C LEU A 82 -18.60 -1.89 -21.76
N CYS A 83 -18.90 -0.74 -22.40
CA CYS A 83 -18.09 0.46 -22.22
C CYS A 83 -18.21 0.99 -20.80
N THR A 84 -17.24 1.82 -20.41
CA THR A 84 -17.16 2.40 -19.06
C THR A 84 -18.43 3.18 -18.68
N GLY A 85 -19.06 3.84 -19.65
CA GLY A 85 -20.32 4.57 -19.47
C GLY A 85 -21.50 3.65 -19.14
N CYS A 86 -21.75 2.64 -19.99
CA CYS A 86 -22.85 1.69 -19.82
C CYS A 86 -22.68 0.82 -18.55
N ALA A 87 -21.43 0.41 -18.25
CA ALA A 87 -21.15 -0.31 -17.02
C ALA A 87 -21.45 0.53 -15.76
N ARG A 88 -21.23 1.85 -15.82
CA ARG A 88 -21.51 2.76 -14.71
C ARG A 88 -23.01 2.99 -14.52
N THR A 89 -23.78 3.08 -15.60
CA THR A 89 -25.24 3.22 -15.52
C THR A 89 -25.91 1.95 -15.02
N LEU A 90 -25.46 0.78 -15.48
CA LEU A 90 -26.07 -0.51 -15.12
C LEU A 90 -25.68 -0.99 -13.71
N PHE A 91 -24.41 -0.89 -13.34
CA PHE A 91 -23.90 -1.45 -12.08
C PHE A 91 -23.60 -0.39 -11.01
N GLY A 92 -23.86 0.88 -11.31
CA GLY A 92 -23.63 1.99 -10.38
C GLY A 92 -22.14 2.22 -10.05
N SER A 93 -21.91 2.93 -8.94
CA SER A 93 -20.58 3.35 -8.48
C SER A 93 -19.74 2.24 -7.85
N ASP A 94 -20.32 1.06 -7.58
CA ASP A 94 -19.62 -0.07 -6.97
C ASP A 94 -19.19 -1.14 -7.99
N SER A 95 -19.31 -0.84 -9.28
CA SER A 95 -18.92 -1.74 -10.35
C SER A 95 -17.40 -1.99 -10.40
N PRO A 96 -16.96 -3.15 -10.93
CA PRO A 96 -15.54 -3.39 -11.20
C PRO A 96 -14.89 -2.28 -12.04
N TRP A 97 -15.63 -1.68 -12.98
CA TRP A 97 -15.19 -0.55 -13.80
C TRP A 97 -14.98 0.72 -12.98
N ALA A 98 -15.96 1.12 -12.16
CA ALA A 98 -15.85 2.29 -11.30
C ALA A 98 -14.68 2.18 -10.31
N ARG A 99 -14.46 0.98 -9.77
CA ARG A 99 -13.32 0.67 -8.89
C ARG A 99 -11.97 0.77 -9.60
N THR A 100 -11.92 0.43 -10.89
CA THR A 100 -10.69 0.49 -11.70
C THR A 100 -10.38 1.94 -12.07
N GLU A 101 -11.37 2.71 -12.50
CA GLU A 101 -11.22 4.15 -12.79
C GLU A 101 -10.76 4.94 -11.57
N GLN A 102 -11.35 4.72 -10.40
CA GLN A 102 -10.88 5.33 -9.15
C GLN A 102 -9.42 4.98 -8.83
N ALA A 103 -8.97 3.76 -9.16
CA ALA A 103 -7.59 3.36 -8.95
C ALA A 103 -6.65 4.06 -9.94
N LYS A 104 -7.04 4.19 -11.22
CA LYS A 104 -6.30 4.97 -12.23
C LYS A 104 -6.18 6.44 -11.83
N GLN A 105 -7.26 7.03 -11.33
CA GLN A 105 -7.26 8.42 -10.88
C GLN A 105 -6.29 8.64 -9.71
N ARG A 106 -6.28 7.74 -8.72
CA ARG A 106 -5.33 7.78 -7.60
C ARG A 106 -3.87 7.60 -8.05
N GLU A 107 -3.62 6.78 -9.07
CA GLU A 107 -2.29 6.62 -9.67
C GLU A 107 -1.86 7.92 -10.35
N LYS A 108 -2.74 8.51 -11.17
CA LYS A 108 -2.49 9.79 -11.85
C LYS A 108 -2.27 10.94 -10.87
N GLU A 109 -3.02 10.99 -9.77
CA GLU A 109 -2.82 11.97 -8.69
C GLU A 109 -1.48 11.77 -7.96
N ARG A 110 -1.00 10.53 -7.83
CA ARG A 110 0.32 10.25 -7.27
C ARG A 110 1.43 10.64 -8.24
N GLU A 111 1.28 10.34 -9.52
CA GLU A 111 2.22 10.73 -10.59
C GLU A 111 2.26 12.26 -10.75
N ALA A 112 1.12 12.94 -10.62
CA ALA A 112 1.02 14.39 -10.68
C ALA A 112 1.54 15.09 -9.40
N LYS A 113 1.79 14.34 -8.33
CA LYS A 113 2.38 14.88 -7.12
C LYS A 113 3.83 15.25 -7.42
N SER A 114 4.18 16.52 -7.23
CA SER A 114 5.49 17.07 -7.59
C SER A 114 6.63 16.20 -7.07
N SER A 115 7.43 15.70 -8.00
CA SER A 115 8.71 15.08 -7.71
C SER A 115 9.76 16.18 -7.55
N TRP A 116 10.54 16.09 -6.48
CA TRP A 116 11.60 17.05 -6.17
C TRP A 116 12.95 16.42 -6.48
N ASP A 117 13.76 17.09 -7.28
CA ASP A 117 15.13 16.65 -7.56
C ASP A 117 15.99 16.77 -6.30
N PHE A 118 16.82 15.76 -6.04
CA PHE A 118 17.84 15.83 -5.01
C PHE A 118 19.12 15.13 -5.47
N ILE A 119 20.22 15.44 -4.78
CA ILE A 119 21.52 14.79 -4.98
C ILE A 119 21.78 13.92 -3.75
N CYS A 120 22.09 12.65 -3.98
CA CYS A 120 22.42 11.71 -2.91
C CYS A 120 23.68 12.17 -2.16
N ALA A 121 23.60 12.31 -0.84
CA ALA A 121 24.72 12.75 0.00
C ALA A 121 25.91 11.78 -0.01
N GLU A 122 25.68 10.48 -0.25
CA GLU A 122 26.73 9.46 -0.20
C GLU A 122 27.40 9.19 -1.55
N CYS A 123 26.62 9.08 -2.64
CA CYS A 123 27.16 8.72 -3.95
C CYS A 123 27.05 9.81 -5.02
N GLY A 124 26.46 10.98 -4.72
CA GLY A 124 26.36 12.11 -5.63
C GLY A 124 25.40 11.93 -6.82
N ARG A 125 24.63 10.83 -6.87
CA ARG A 125 23.64 10.61 -7.94
C ARG A 125 22.41 11.48 -7.75
N ALA A 126 21.89 12.03 -8.85
CA ALA A 126 20.59 12.67 -8.88
C ALA A 126 19.45 11.64 -8.83
N ASP A 127 18.42 11.91 -8.03
CA ASP A 127 17.23 11.06 -7.87
C ASP A 127 16.01 11.93 -7.48
N LEU A 128 14.82 11.34 -7.37
CA LEU A 128 13.55 12.04 -7.18
C LEU A 128 12.87 11.71 -5.84
N LEU A 129 12.43 12.74 -5.11
CA LEU A 129 11.62 12.60 -3.90
C LEU A 129 10.13 12.86 -4.17
N PRO A 130 9.20 12.06 -3.62
CA PRO A 130 7.76 12.29 -3.72
C PRO A 130 7.24 13.37 -2.74
N PHE A 131 8.14 14.05 -2.03
CA PHE A 131 7.87 15.09 -1.05
C PHE A 131 8.97 16.16 -1.11
N PRO A 132 8.69 17.40 -0.68
CA PRO A 132 9.69 18.45 -0.66
C PRO A 132 10.84 18.10 0.31
N PRO A 133 12.11 18.26 -0.11
CA PRO A 133 13.25 18.01 0.77
C PRO A 133 13.22 18.96 1.97
N ARG A 134 13.49 18.42 3.16
CA ARG A 134 13.61 19.21 4.38
C ARG A 134 14.99 19.88 4.42
N PRO A 135 15.10 21.17 4.74
CA PRO A 135 16.39 21.85 4.79
C PRO A 135 17.24 21.27 5.94
N GLY A 136 18.50 20.94 5.65
CA GLY A 136 19.47 20.44 6.62
C GLY A 136 19.45 18.93 6.88
N GLU A 137 18.67 18.16 6.12
CA GLU A 137 18.65 16.69 6.21
C GLU A 137 19.36 16.07 5.00
N ASP A 138 20.16 15.02 5.24
CA ASP A 138 20.83 14.27 4.18
C ASP A 138 19.86 13.29 3.51
N PHE A 139 19.77 13.38 2.18
CA PHE A 139 18.95 12.48 1.39
C PHE A 139 19.83 11.45 0.68
N PHE A 140 19.40 10.18 0.75
CA PHE A 140 20.11 9.06 0.13
C PHE A 140 19.27 8.48 -1.01
N CYS A 141 19.92 8.14 -2.12
CA CYS A 141 19.27 7.39 -3.18
C CYS A 141 18.83 6.03 -2.67
N LYS A 142 17.89 5.39 -3.37
CA LYS A 142 17.32 4.10 -2.95
C LYS A 142 18.37 3.03 -2.62
N ARG A 143 19.51 3.03 -3.33
CA ARG A 143 20.61 2.09 -3.12
C ARG A 143 21.34 2.37 -1.81
N CYS A 144 21.84 3.60 -1.63
CA CYS A 144 22.53 4.04 -0.42
C CYS A 144 21.66 3.88 0.83
N HIS A 145 20.37 4.22 0.73
CA HIS A 145 19.43 4.02 1.82
C HIS A 145 19.28 2.54 2.21
N GLN A 146 19.21 1.63 1.23
CA GLN A 146 19.14 0.18 1.50
C GLN A 146 20.43 -0.35 2.11
N ASP A 147 21.59 0.13 1.63
CA ASP A 147 22.89 -0.28 2.15
C ASP A 147 23.05 0.13 3.64
N GLN A 148 22.56 1.32 4.03
CA GLN A 148 22.52 1.73 5.44
C GLN A 148 21.49 0.97 6.30
N GLU A 149 20.33 0.63 5.74
CA GLU A 149 19.32 -0.19 6.44
C GLU A 149 19.78 -1.62 6.66
N THR A 150 20.60 -2.18 5.76
CA THR A 150 21.15 -3.52 5.96
C THR A 150 22.27 -3.49 7.00
N PRO A 151 22.11 -4.16 8.17
CA PRO A 151 23.18 -4.21 9.15
C PRO A 151 24.39 -4.93 8.54
N SER A 152 25.58 -4.35 8.67
CA SER A 152 26.82 -4.93 8.14
C SER A 152 27.01 -6.38 8.61
N LYS A 153 27.66 -7.21 7.79
CA LYS A 153 27.92 -8.63 8.12
C LYS A 153 28.65 -8.78 9.47
N GLU A 154 29.55 -7.86 9.78
CA GLU A 154 30.26 -7.77 11.06
C GLU A 154 29.29 -7.53 12.23
N ARG A 155 28.33 -6.62 12.09
CA ARG A 155 27.31 -6.33 13.10
C ARG A 155 26.34 -7.51 13.31
N LEU A 156 26.20 -8.36 12.28
CA LEU A 156 25.39 -9.57 12.30
C LEU A 156 26.14 -10.82 12.78
N ALA A 157 27.46 -10.75 12.97
CA ALA A 157 28.24 -11.87 13.49
C ALA A 157 27.71 -12.28 14.88
N GLY A 158 27.40 -13.58 15.03
CA GLY A 158 26.85 -14.13 16.28
C GLY A 158 25.35 -13.89 16.54
N ARG A 159 24.62 -13.29 15.58
CA ARG A 159 23.17 -13.09 15.69
C ARG A 159 22.40 -13.96 14.71
N GLU A 160 21.28 -14.49 15.16
CA GLU A 160 20.37 -15.31 14.35
C GLU A 160 19.17 -14.47 13.89
N LYS A 161 18.77 -14.65 12.62
CA LYS A 161 17.65 -13.92 12.02
C LYS A 161 16.33 -14.49 12.52
N ALA A 162 15.58 -13.71 13.29
CA ALA A 162 14.28 -14.09 13.84
C ALA A 162 13.08 -13.66 12.97
N GLY A 163 13.33 -12.95 11.86
CA GLY A 163 12.33 -12.52 10.88
C GLY A 163 12.27 -10.99 10.73
N GLY A 164 11.81 -10.49 9.56
CA GLY A 164 11.50 -9.06 9.35
C GLY A 164 12.62 -8.04 9.65
N GLY A 165 13.90 -8.40 9.51
CA GLY A 165 15.03 -7.52 9.86
C GLY A 165 15.42 -7.55 11.35
N VAL A 166 14.78 -8.40 12.16
CA VAL A 166 15.10 -8.61 13.58
C VAL A 166 16.14 -9.71 13.74
N PHE A 167 17.21 -9.42 14.48
CA PHE A 167 18.32 -10.32 14.78
C PHE A 167 18.46 -10.52 16.29
N ILE A 168 18.37 -11.77 16.74
CA ILE A 168 18.47 -12.16 18.15
C ILE A 168 19.89 -12.65 18.43
N ARG A 169 20.47 -12.28 19.58
CA ARG A 169 21.77 -12.81 20.02
C ARG A 169 21.62 -14.31 20.31
N LYS A 170 22.52 -15.15 19.78
CA LYS A 170 22.57 -16.55 20.20
C LYS A 170 22.89 -16.58 21.70
N ARG A 171 22.03 -17.25 22.49
CA ARG A 171 22.29 -17.51 23.90
C ARG A 171 23.19 -18.74 23.93
N ASP A 172 24.40 -18.60 24.46
CA ASP A 172 25.30 -19.74 24.61
C ASP A 172 24.65 -20.76 25.55
N LYS A 173 24.46 -21.99 25.06
CA LYS A 173 23.85 -23.09 25.81
C LYS A 173 24.78 -23.67 26.90
N ASN A 174 25.97 -23.10 27.11
CA ASN A 174 26.99 -23.61 28.03
C ASN A 174 27.00 -22.92 29.41
N ASN A 175 25.99 -22.13 29.75
CA ASN A 175 25.81 -21.56 31.11
C ASN A 175 24.47 -22.03 31.68
N ALA A 176 24.32 -23.35 31.85
CA ALA A 176 23.26 -23.99 32.61
C ALA A 176 23.89 -25.01 33.56
#